data_AF-A0A2H5VP20-F1
#
_entry.id   AF-A0A2H5VP20-F1
#
_cell.length_a   1.000
_cell.length_b   1.000
_cell.length_c   1.000
_cell.angle_alpha   90.00
_cell.angle_beta   90.00
_cell.angle_gamma   90.00
#
_symmetry.space_group_name_H-M   'P 1'
#
loop_
_entity.id
_entity.type
_entity.pdbx_description
1 polymer ?
#
loop_
_entity_poly.entity_id
_entity_poly.type
_entity_poly.pdbx_seq_one_letter_code
_entity_poly.pdbx_strand_id
1 'polypeptide(L)'
;MSELRCTDPRVGQLLPRYELGMLEDSEREAFLDHLAQCDFCHAELYALEPVTDLLRAKREAALAVRERASRAKRLLWPLHLLAHLERRRVAWAAAILIAASATLVAVLWSRGPEKPPEVTSTAPPQRPSPSGPKSSLSPQEIARLRSAETRTPFESALSAYEKGDFVRAIELLMPIVRLEPENAEAHFYLGASWLQLGRPQEAIGPLRRAVQLSVGVERERSRYHLALAYARAGQREEALRELEMLIAENSVYRRDAEQTKRQLLRSGMVK
;
A
#
# COMPACT_ATOMS: atom_id res chain seq x y z
N MET A 1 42.04 -0.51 37.62
CA MET A 1 42.15 -0.36 36.15
C MET A 1 41.47 0.95 35.82
N SER A 2 42.23 1.99 35.48
CA SER A 2 41.69 3.33 35.23
C SER A 2 40.77 3.29 34.03
N GLU A 3 39.55 3.81 34.18
CA GLU A 3 38.63 4.05 33.07
C GLU A 3 39.29 5.06 32.12
N LEU A 4 39.89 4.56 31.05
CA LEU A 4 40.25 5.40 29.91
C LEU A 4 38.94 5.96 29.37
N ARG A 5 38.75 7.27 29.49
CA ARG A 5 37.62 8.00 28.90
C ARG A 5 38.20 9.14 28.08
N CYS A 6 37.65 9.37 26.89
CA CYS A 6 38.01 10.58 26.14
C CYS A 6 37.51 11.83 26.89
N THR A 7 38.40 12.81 27.04
CA THR A 7 38.12 14.08 27.72
C THR A 7 37.50 15.13 26.79
N ASP A 8 37.43 14.86 25.47
CA ASP A 8 36.81 15.78 24.51
C ASP A 8 35.30 15.46 24.35
N PRO A 9 34.41 16.32 24.87
CA PRO A 9 32.96 16.10 24.83
C PRO A 9 32.37 16.23 23.42
N ARG A 10 33.11 16.77 22.45
CA ARG A 10 32.64 16.96 21.07
C ARG A 10 32.64 15.64 20.31
N VAL A 11 33.59 14.75 20.60
CA VAL A 11 33.86 13.53 19.84
C VAL A 11 32.69 12.54 19.93
N GLY A 12 32.07 12.41 21.10
CA GLY A 12 30.88 11.56 21.28
C GLY A 12 29.67 12.01 20.45
N GLN A 13 29.57 13.30 20.10
CA GLN A 13 28.50 13.82 19.24
C GLN A 13 28.84 13.70 17.75
N LEU A 14 30.13 13.66 17.43
CA LEU A 14 30.63 13.60 16.06
C LEU A 14 30.72 12.15 15.54
N LEU A 15 30.92 11.16 16.41
CA LEU A 15 31.07 9.75 16.02
C LEU A 15 29.87 9.20 15.20
N PRO A 16 28.59 9.38 15.60
CA PRO A 16 27.47 8.94 14.77
C PRO A 16 27.34 9.72 13.46
N ARG A 17 27.73 11.01 13.46
CA ARG A 17 27.67 11.87 12.26
C ARG A 17 28.78 11.48 11.27
N TYR A 18 29.96 11.10 11.75
CA TYR A 18 31.06 10.60 10.95
C TYR A 18 30.68 9.30 10.22
N GLU A 19 30.13 8.32 10.94
CA GLU A 19 29.68 7.04 10.37
C GLU A 19 28.58 7.17 9.33
N LEU A 20 27.66 8.12 9.53
CA LEU A 20 26.60 8.41 8.57
C LEU A 20 27.07 9.26 7.39
N GLY A 21 28.35 9.68 7.36
CA GLY A 21 28.91 10.55 6.33
C GLY A 21 28.32 11.97 6.34
N MET A 22 27.82 12.43 7.48
CA MET A 22 27.10 13.70 7.68
C MET A 22 27.97 14.81 8.27
N LEU A 23 29.28 14.62 8.37
CA LEU A 23 30.22 15.68 8.76
C LEU A 23 30.65 16.50 7.55
N GLU A 24 30.67 17.83 7.73
CA GLU A 24 31.30 18.76 6.80
C GLU A 24 32.81 18.49 6.74
N ASP A 25 33.47 18.86 5.64
CA ASP A 25 34.87 18.48 5.40
C ASP A 25 35.83 19.01 6.49
N SER A 26 35.58 20.21 7.03
CA SER A 26 36.35 20.78 8.13
C SER A 26 36.12 20.07 9.48
N GLU A 27 34.89 19.65 9.77
CA GLU A 27 34.55 18.88 10.97
C GLU A 27 35.14 17.46 10.89
N ARG A 28 35.12 16.88 9.69
CA ARG A 28 35.68 15.55 9.41
C ARG A 28 37.19 15.52 9.64
N GLU A 29 37.92 16.50 9.12
CA GLU A 29 39.37 16.58 9.28
C GLU A 29 39.77 16.72 10.75
N ALA A 30 39.14 17.63 11.49
CA ALA A 30 39.39 17.81 12.92
C ALA A 30 39.04 16.56 13.76
N PHE A 31 38.00 15.82 13.37
CA PHE A 31 37.60 14.57 14.02
C PHE A 31 38.59 13.44 13.75
N LEU A 32 39.09 13.33 12.51
CA LEU A 32 40.12 12.35 12.14
C LEU A 32 41.45 12.62 12.85
N ASP A 33 41.85 13.89 12.96
CA ASP A 33 43.05 14.30 13.71
C ASP A 33 42.94 13.90 15.19
N HIS A 34 41.76 14.09 15.80
CA HIS A 34 41.51 13.63 17.16
C HIS A 34 41.57 12.10 17.28
N LEU A 35 40.92 11.36 16.36
CA LEU A 35 40.92 9.90 16.34
C LEU A 35 42.33 9.31 16.23
N ALA A 36 43.23 9.97 15.49
CA ALA A 36 44.63 9.57 15.37
C ALA A 36 45.43 9.76 16.67
N GLN A 37 44.94 10.59 17.59
CA GLN A 37 45.62 10.99 18.83
C GLN A 37 44.94 10.44 20.09
N CYS A 38 43.78 9.77 19.96
CA CYS A 38 43.00 9.25 21.09
C CYS A 38 42.70 7.76 20.95
N ASP A 39 43.46 6.92 21.66
CA ASP A 39 43.32 5.46 21.66
C ASP A 39 41.92 4.98 22.08
N PHE A 40 41.26 5.70 23.00
CA PHE A 40 39.91 5.36 23.46
C PHE A 40 38.87 5.52 22.35
N CYS A 41 38.86 6.68 21.67
CA CYS A 41 37.90 6.94 20.59
C CYS A 41 38.19 6.09 19.36
N HIS A 42 39.46 5.78 19.10
CA HIS A 42 39.85 4.81 18.10
C HIS A 42 39.24 3.43 18.41
N ALA A 43 39.38 2.93 19.63
CA ALA A 43 38.82 1.65 20.05
C ALA A 43 37.28 1.60 20.00
N GLU A 44 36.58 2.68 20.38
CA GLU A 44 35.11 2.77 20.26
C GLU A 44 34.65 2.72 18.79
N LEU A 45 35.36 3.37 17.87
CA LEU A 45 35.05 3.33 16.44
C LEU A 45 35.12 1.89 15.90
N TYR A 46 36.18 1.15 16.23
CA TYR A 46 36.32 -0.27 15.86
C TYR A 46 35.26 -1.16 16.51
N ALA A 47 34.82 -0.85 17.73
CA ALA A 47 33.75 -1.60 18.38
C ALA A 47 32.38 -1.47 17.66
N LEU A 48 32.20 -0.43 16.84
CA LEU A 48 30.99 -0.20 16.06
C LEU A 48 31.01 -0.85 14.67
N GLU A 49 32.16 -1.34 14.20
CA GLU A 49 32.35 -1.97 12.88
C GLU A 49 31.35 -3.11 12.58
N PRO A 50 31.01 -4.01 13.52
CA PRO A 50 30.01 -5.07 13.27
C PRO A 50 28.60 -4.52 13.02
N VAL A 51 28.26 -3.39 13.66
CA VAL A 51 26.94 -2.77 13.54
C VAL A 51 26.84 -2.02 12.21
N THR A 52 27.90 -1.32 11.81
CA THR A 52 27.93 -0.55 10.57
C THR A 52 27.92 -1.47 9.34
N ASP A 53 28.63 -2.60 9.40
CA ASP A 53 28.58 -3.64 8.36
C ASP A 53 27.19 -4.27 8.23
N LEU A 54 26.50 -4.54 9.35
CA LEU A 54 25.14 -5.06 9.35
C LEU A 54 24.15 -4.07 8.70
N LEU A 55 24.29 -2.77 9.02
CA LEU A 55 23.47 -1.72 8.42
C LEU A 55 23.75 -1.56 6.91
N ARG A 56 25.02 -1.63 6.50
CA ARG A 56 25.44 -1.58 5.09
C ARG A 56 24.85 -2.76 4.31
N ALA A 57 24.98 -3.98 4.84
CA ALA A 57 24.42 -5.19 4.23
C ALA A 57 22.89 -5.11 4.07
N LYS A 58 22.16 -4.58 5.07
CA LYS A 58 20.70 -4.36 4.97
C LYS A 58 20.35 -3.34 3.88
N ARG A 59 21.12 -2.26 3.77
CA ARG A 59 20.91 -1.22 2.75
C ARG A 59 21.14 -1.77 1.34
N GLU A 60 22.20 -2.55 1.14
CA GLU A 60 22.50 -3.20 -0.14
C GLU A 60 21.41 -4.21 -0.52
N ALA A 61 20.94 -5.02 0.43
CA ALA A 61 19.83 -5.94 0.20
C ALA A 61 18.54 -5.20 -0.22
N ALA A 62 18.22 -4.08 0.42
CA ALA A 62 17.07 -3.26 0.07
C ALA A 62 17.19 -2.64 -1.34
N LEU A 63 18.38 -2.15 -1.70
CA LEU A 63 18.66 -1.62 -3.04
C LEU A 63 18.54 -2.72 -4.10
N ALA A 64 19.07 -3.92 -3.84
CA ALA A 64 18.95 -5.06 -4.73
C ALA A 64 17.49 -5.49 -4.96
N VAL A 65 16.65 -5.47 -3.92
CA VAL A 65 15.21 -5.74 -4.05
C VAL A 65 14.53 -4.67 -4.92
N ARG A 66 14.81 -3.39 -4.68
CA ARG A 66 14.27 -2.28 -5.48
C ARG A 66 14.69 -2.40 -6.95
N GLU A 67 15.93 -2.79 -7.20
CA GLU A 67 16.43 -2.96 -8.55
C GLU A 67 15.76 -4.13 -9.27
N ARG A 68 15.62 -5.29 -8.61
CA ARG A 68 14.85 -6.44 -9.13
C ARG A 68 13.41 -6.07 -9.44
N ALA A 69 12.74 -5.33 -8.56
CA ALA A 69 11.38 -4.84 -8.78
C ALA A 69 11.29 -3.92 -10.00
N SER A 70 12.26 -3.01 -10.17
CA SER A 70 12.31 -2.12 -11.34
C SER A 70 12.61 -2.86 -12.65
N ARG A 71 13.47 -3.89 -12.62
CA ARG A 71 13.76 -4.75 -13.78
C ARG A 71 12.53 -5.57 -14.15
N ALA A 72 11.86 -6.19 -13.17
CA ALA A 72 10.60 -6.89 -13.38
C ALA A 72 9.53 -5.97 -13.97
N LYS A 73 9.40 -4.74 -13.45
CA LYS A 73 8.47 -3.75 -14.01
C LYS A 73 8.81 -3.38 -15.44
N ARG A 74 10.09 -3.19 -15.78
CA ARG A 74 10.53 -2.91 -17.16
C ARG A 74 10.28 -4.07 -18.13
N LEU A 75 10.48 -5.31 -17.67
CA LEU A 75 10.22 -6.51 -18.47
C LEU A 75 8.72 -6.77 -18.66
N LEU A 76 7.90 -6.49 -17.64
CA LEU A 76 6.45 -6.69 -17.68
C LEU A 76 5.69 -5.54 -18.34
N TRP A 77 6.30 -4.34 -18.44
CA TRP A 77 5.72 -3.17 -19.10
C TRP A 77 5.23 -3.42 -20.54
N PRO A 78 6.03 -4.01 -21.45
CA PRO A 78 5.57 -4.27 -22.82
C PRO A 78 4.42 -5.29 -22.87
N LEU A 79 4.40 -6.29 -21.99
CA LEU A 79 3.29 -7.25 -21.90
C LEU A 79 2.00 -6.56 -21.45
N HIS A 80 2.11 -5.65 -20.48
CA HIS A 80 0.96 -4.87 -20.00
C HIS A 80 0.45 -3.89 -21.06
N LEU A 81 1.33 -3.34 -21.89
CA LEU A 81 0.97 -2.46 -23.01
C LEU A 81 0.28 -3.25 -24.15
N LEU A 82 0.79 -4.43 -24.47
CA LEU A 82 0.18 -5.33 -25.48
C LEU A 82 -1.20 -5.82 -25.04
N ALA A 83 -1.35 -6.24 -23.78
CA ALA A 83 -2.65 -6.61 -23.20
C ALA A 83 -3.65 -5.45 -23.25
N HIS A 84 -3.20 -4.22 -23.01
CA HIS A 84 -4.05 -3.03 -23.08
C HIS A 84 -4.47 -2.69 -24.53
N LEU A 85 -3.61 -2.92 -25.51
CA LEU A 85 -3.93 -2.72 -26.94
C LEU A 85 -4.93 -3.78 -27.45
N GLU A 86 -4.77 -5.04 -27.07
CA GLU A 86 -5.74 -6.09 -27.42
C GLU A 86 -7.11 -5.84 -26.77
N ARG A 87 -7.13 -5.44 -25.49
CA ARG A 87 -8.39 -5.12 -24.79
C ARG A 87 -9.13 -3.95 -25.45
N ARG A 88 -8.41 -2.96 -25.97
CA ARG A 88 -9.00 -1.89 -26.79
C ARG A 88 -9.57 -2.44 -28.09
N ARG A 89 -8.84 -3.27 -28.85
CA ARG A 89 -9.35 -3.87 -30.10
C ARG A 89 -10.62 -4.70 -29.88
N VAL A 90 -10.66 -5.50 -28.82
CA VAL A 90 -11.85 -6.30 -28.46
C VAL A 90 -13.02 -5.38 -28.07
N ALA A 91 -12.78 -4.29 -27.34
CA ALA A 91 -13.81 -3.32 -26.99
C ALA A 91 -14.39 -2.61 -28.23
N TRP A 92 -13.57 -2.23 -29.20
CA TRP A 92 -14.03 -1.65 -30.47
C TRP A 92 -14.83 -2.65 -31.31
N ALA A 93 -14.39 -3.91 -31.39
CA ALA A 93 -15.13 -4.96 -32.09
C ALA A 93 -16.51 -5.23 -31.45
N ALA A 94 -16.56 -5.26 -30.11
CA ALA A 94 -17.82 -5.39 -29.37
C ALA A 94 -18.76 -4.20 -29.62
N ALA A 95 -18.24 -2.97 -29.63
CA ALA A 95 -19.03 -1.77 -29.92
C ALA A 95 -19.62 -1.79 -31.35
N ILE A 96 -18.86 -2.25 -32.35
CA ILE A 96 -19.34 -2.40 -33.73
C ILE A 96 -20.45 -3.46 -33.83
N LEU A 97 -20.32 -4.59 -33.14
CA LEU A 97 -21.35 -5.63 -33.11
C LEU A 97 -22.63 -5.15 -32.41
N ILE A 98 -22.51 -4.38 -31.32
CA ILE A 98 -23.65 -3.77 -30.65
C ILE A 98 -24.34 -2.75 -31.57
N ALA A 99 -23.58 -1.92 -32.29
CA ALA A 99 -24.15 -0.98 -33.25
C ALA A 99 -24.83 -1.68 -34.43
N ALA A 100 -24.22 -2.74 -34.98
CA ALA A 100 -24.77 -3.52 -36.09
C ALA A 100 -26.03 -4.33 -35.69
N SER A 101 -26.09 -4.82 -34.45
CA SER A 101 -27.30 -5.48 -33.94
C SER A 101 -28.43 -4.48 -33.68
N ALA A 102 -28.12 -3.28 -33.19
CA ALA A 102 -29.11 -2.22 -33.02
C ALA A 102 -29.72 -1.76 -34.36
N THR A 103 -28.92 -1.67 -35.43
CA THR A 103 -29.44 -1.34 -36.77
C THR A 103 -30.28 -2.47 -37.35
N LEU A 104 -29.91 -3.75 -37.13
CA LEU A 104 -30.71 -4.90 -37.56
C LEU A 104 -32.07 -4.96 -36.85
N VAL A 105 -32.11 -4.71 -35.54
CA VAL A 105 -33.36 -4.66 -34.75
C VAL A 105 -34.26 -3.52 -35.23
N ALA A 106 -33.70 -2.34 -35.54
CA ALA A 106 -34.45 -1.22 -36.10
C ALA A 106 -35.06 -1.55 -37.48
N VAL A 107 -34.31 -2.26 -38.33
CA VAL A 107 -34.80 -2.74 -39.64
C VAL A 107 -35.89 -3.81 -39.47
N LEU A 108 -35.75 -4.72 -38.50
CA LEU A 108 -36.77 -5.72 -38.21
C LEU A 108 -38.06 -5.10 -37.65
N TRP A 109 -37.98 -4.04 -36.86
CA TRP A 109 -39.15 -3.28 -36.39
C TRP A 109 -39.84 -2.46 -37.49
N SER A 110 -39.12 -2.06 -38.53
CA SER A 110 -39.70 -1.38 -39.71
C SER A 110 -40.50 -2.31 -40.63
N ARG A 111 -40.39 -3.63 -40.45
CA ARG A 111 -41.24 -4.63 -41.12
C ARG A 111 -42.39 -4.98 -40.17
N GLY A 112 -43.53 -4.32 -40.36
CA GLY A 112 -44.72 -4.52 -39.53
C GLY A 112 -45.15 -5.99 -39.46
N PRO A 113 -45.74 -6.43 -38.33
CA PRO A 113 -46.08 -7.84 -38.14
C PRO A 113 -47.29 -8.24 -38.97
N GLU A 114 -47.18 -9.32 -39.74
CA GLU A 114 -48.33 -10.05 -40.27
C GLU A 114 -48.99 -10.86 -39.14
N LYS A 115 -50.33 -10.83 -39.08
CA LYS A 115 -51.13 -11.62 -38.13
C LYS A 115 -50.97 -13.11 -38.42
N PRO A 116 -50.55 -13.93 -37.44
CA PRO A 116 -50.57 -15.37 -37.62
C PRO A 116 -51.98 -15.94 -37.40
N PRO A 117 -52.39 -16.98 -38.16
CA PRO A 117 -53.67 -17.64 -38.00
C PRO A 117 -53.70 -18.59 -36.80
N GLU A 118 -54.91 -18.77 -36.31
CA GLU A 118 -55.34 -19.66 -35.24
C GLU A 118 -55.12 -21.14 -35.61
N VAL A 119 -54.30 -21.86 -34.83
CA VAL A 119 -54.16 -23.31 -34.96
C VAL A 119 -54.12 -23.95 -33.57
N THR A 120 -54.94 -24.98 -33.48
CA THR A 120 -55.31 -25.86 -32.36
C THR A 120 -54.15 -26.53 -31.62
N SER A 121 -54.34 -26.63 -30.31
CA SER A 121 -53.50 -27.33 -29.33
C SER A 121 -53.36 -28.82 -29.63
N THR A 122 -52.13 -29.32 -29.64
CA THR A 122 -51.79 -30.72 -29.34
C THR A 122 -50.49 -30.75 -28.50
N ALA A 123 -50.51 -31.41 -27.34
CA ALA A 123 -49.33 -31.77 -26.52
C ALA A 123 -48.42 -32.79 -27.27
N PRO A 124 -47.17 -33.19 -26.86
CA PRO A 124 -46.50 -33.20 -25.52
C PRO A 124 -44.95 -32.95 -25.66
N PRO A 125 -43.96 -33.58 -24.95
CA PRO A 125 -43.75 -34.07 -23.58
C PRO A 125 -42.49 -33.47 -22.86
N GLN A 126 -42.27 -33.83 -21.59
CA GLN A 126 -41.14 -33.46 -20.71
C GLN A 126 -39.79 -34.15 -21.06
N ARG A 127 -38.65 -33.55 -20.65
CA ARG A 127 -37.33 -34.22 -20.56
C ARG A 127 -36.47 -33.75 -19.36
N PRO A 128 -35.46 -34.55 -18.93
CA PRO A 128 -35.09 -34.71 -17.53
C PRO A 128 -33.76 -34.06 -17.10
N SER A 129 -33.54 -34.08 -15.78
CA SER A 129 -32.34 -33.70 -15.02
C SER A 129 -31.09 -34.52 -15.39
N PRO A 130 -29.87 -33.96 -15.17
CA PRO A 130 -28.69 -34.76 -14.90
C PRO A 130 -27.96 -34.37 -13.61
N SER A 131 -27.23 -35.35 -13.08
CA SER A 131 -26.55 -35.43 -11.79
C SER A 131 -25.02 -35.54 -11.96
N GLY A 132 -24.24 -34.92 -11.04
CA GLY A 132 -22.83 -35.23 -10.69
C GLY A 132 -21.73 -34.39 -11.38
N PRO A 133 -20.51 -34.22 -10.80
CA PRO A 133 -19.77 -35.22 -10.01
C PRO A 133 -19.15 -34.75 -8.66
N LYS A 134 -18.68 -35.75 -7.89
CA LYS A 134 -18.09 -35.70 -6.54
C LYS A 134 -16.59 -35.35 -6.56
N SER A 135 -16.10 -34.58 -5.57
CA SER A 135 -14.68 -34.48 -5.22
C SER A 135 -14.50 -34.54 -3.69
N SER A 136 -13.76 -35.54 -3.21
CA SER A 136 -13.40 -35.68 -1.79
C SER A 136 -11.88 -35.80 -1.68
N LEU A 137 -11.26 -34.74 -1.15
CA LEU A 137 -9.81 -34.66 -0.91
C LEU A 137 -9.41 -35.51 0.32
N SER A 138 -8.18 -36.04 0.31
CA SER A 138 -7.69 -36.90 1.39
C SER A 138 -7.23 -36.08 2.62
N PRO A 139 -7.26 -36.66 3.85
CA PRO A 139 -6.85 -35.97 5.08
C PRO A 139 -5.40 -35.44 5.07
N GLN A 140 -4.50 -36.08 4.33
CA GLN A 140 -3.09 -35.66 4.23
C GLN A 140 -2.93 -34.47 3.27
N GLU A 141 -3.73 -34.41 2.20
CA GLU A 141 -3.80 -33.23 1.33
C GLU A 141 -4.45 -32.06 2.05
N ILE A 142 -5.49 -32.31 2.87
CA ILE A 142 -6.09 -31.28 3.74
C ILE A 142 -5.07 -30.75 4.76
N ALA A 143 -4.25 -31.61 5.35
CA ALA A 143 -3.21 -31.20 6.30
C ALA A 143 -2.08 -30.41 5.62
N ARG A 144 -1.65 -30.82 4.41
CA ARG A 144 -0.65 -30.09 3.61
C ARG A 144 -1.18 -28.75 3.11
N LEU A 145 -2.45 -28.70 2.69
CA LEU A 145 -3.16 -27.45 2.35
C LEU A 145 -3.23 -26.55 3.57
N ARG A 146 -3.63 -27.06 4.75
CA ARG A 146 -3.65 -26.30 6.01
C ARG A 146 -2.28 -25.76 6.45
N SER A 147 -1.20 -26.51 6.23
CA SER A 147 0.17 -26.05 6.52
C SER A 147 0.72 -25.08 5.45
N ALA A 148 0.15 -25.07 4.25
CA ALA A 148 0.41 -24.05 3.23
C ALA A 148 -0.54 -22.83 3.36
N GLU A 149 -1.66 -23.00 4.09
CA GLU A 149 -2.70 -22.01 4.42
C GLU A 149 -2.45 -21.28 5.75
N THR A 150 -1.29 -21.42 6.38
CA THR A 150 -0.87 -20.56 7.49
C THR A 150 -0.51 -19.16 6.99
N ARG A 151 -1.38 -18.55 6.19
CA ARG A 151 -1.46 -17.10 6.12
C ARG A 151 -2.18 -16.65 7.37
N THR A 152 -1.52 -15.84 8.19
CA THR A 152 -2.21 -15.20 9.31
C THR A 152 -3.44 -14.44 8.78
N PRO A 153 -4.54 -14.31 9.55
CA PRO A 153 -5.71 -13.53 9.13
C PRO A 153 -5.32 -12.13 8.63
N PHE A 154 -4.26 -11.56 9.22
CA PHE A 154 -3.67 -10.30 8.82
C PHE A 154 -3.01 -10.34 7.44
N GLU A 155 -2.20 -11.35 7.12
CA GLU A 155 -1.64 -11.52 5.77
C GLU A 155 -2.70 -11.68 4.69
N SER A 156 -3.81 -12.37 5.01
CA SER A 156 -4.94 -12.50 4.09
C SER A 156 -5.62 -11.15 3.86
N ALA A 157 -5.74 -10.34 4.91
CA ALA A 157 -6.26 -8.99 4.82
C ALA A 157 -5.35 -8.06 3.99
N LEU A 158 -4.04 -8.14 4.22
CA LEU A 158 -3.05 -7.41 3.44
C LEU A 158 -3.08 -7.81 1.96
N SER A 159 -3.17 -9.11 1.67
CA SER A 159 -3.31 -9.59 0.29
C SER A 159 -4.59 -9.06 -0.37
N ALA A 160 -5.70 -8.99 0.35
CA ALA A 160 -6.93 -8.39 -0.17
C ALA A 160 -6.75 -6.88 -0.46
N TYR A 161 -6.11 -6.15 0.46
CA TYR A 161 -5.78 -4.74 0.29
C TYR A 161 -4.89 -4.49 -0.94
N GLU A 162 -3.82 -5.28 -1.11
CA GLU A 162 -2.90 -5.17 -2.24
C GLU A 162 -3.56 -5.47 -3.58
N LYS A 163 -4.55 -6.38 -3.60
CA LYS A 163 -5.37 -6.68 -4.78
C LYS A 163 -6.41 -5.60 -5.08
N GLY A 164 -6.57 -4.61 -4.21
CA GLY A 164 -7.59 -3.58 -4.31
C GLY A 164 -8.99 -4.03 -3.90
N ASP A 165 -9.12 -5.23 -3.31
CA ASP A 165 -10.38 -5.70 -2.72
C ASP A 165 -10.53 -5.13 -1.30
N PHE A 166 -10.81 -3.83 -1.25
CA PHE A 166 -10.90 -3.09 0.01
C PHE A 166 -12.09 -3.52 0.86
N VAL A 167 -13.17 -4.01 0.26
CA VAL A 167 -14.32 -4.56 1.00
C VAL A 167 -13.87 -5.81 1.75
N ARG A 168 -13.21 -6.74 1.05
CA ARG A 168 -12.70 -7.95 1.71
C ARG A 168 -11.61 -7.63 2.73
N ALA A 169 -10.74 -6.66 2.45
CA ALA A 169 -9.74 -6.20 3.42
C ALA A 169 -10.40 -5.73 4.72
N ILE A 170 -11.46 -4.92 4.64
CA ILE A 170 -12.21 -4.44 5.82
C ILE A 170 -12.85 -5.60 6.58
N GLU A 171 -13.50 -6.54 5.89
CA GLU A 171 -14.10 -7.72 6.53
C GLU A 171 -13.09 -8.52 7.34
N LEU A 172 -11.86 -8.65 6.83
CA LEU A 172 -10.78 -9.37 7.49
C LEU A 172 -10.10 -8.54 8.58
N LEU A 173 -10.00 -7.21 8.44
CA LEU A 173 -9.35 -6.32 9.40
C LEU A 173 -10.21 -6.01 10.62
N MET A 174 -11.54 -5.90 10.47
CA MET A 174 -12.45 -5.62 11.58
C MET A 174 -12.34 -6.60 12.76
N PRO A 175 -12.29 -7.93 12.58
CA PRO A 175 -12.06 -8.85 13.70
C PRO A 175 -10.65 -8.70 14.28
N ILE A 176 -9.64 -8.42 13.45
CA ILE A 176 -8.25 -8.25 13.91
C ILE A 176 -8.14 -7.05 14.85
N VAL A 177 -8.67 -5.89 14.47
CA VAL A 177 -8.61 -4.69 15.35
C VAL A 177 -9.42 -4.83 16.64
N ARG A 178 -10.37 -5.79 16.70
CA ARG A 178 -11.10 -6.13 17.93
C ARG A 178 -10.30 -7.07 18.83
N LEU A 179 -9.61 -8.04 18.25
CA LEU A 179 -8.78 -9.02 18.98
C LEU A 179 -7.44 -8.42 19.42
N GLU A 180 -6.88 -7.54 18.60
CA GLU A 180 -5.60 -6.87 18.79
C GLU A 180 -5.79 -5.34 18.70
N PRO A 181 -6.35 -4.68 19.72
CA PRO A 181 -6.61 -3.23 19.70
C PRO A 181 -5.34 -2.36 19.59
N GLU A 182 -4.17 -2.95 19.84
CA GLU A 182 -2.85 -2.32 19.80
C GLU A 182 -2.10 -2.58 18.49
N ASN A 183 -2.69 -3.33 17.55
CA ASN A 183 -2.09 -3.57 16.24
C ASN A 183 -2.22 -2.32 15.36
N ALA A 184 -1.19 -1.47 15.37
CA ALA A 184 -1.15 -0.22 14.60
C ALA A 184 -1.35 -0.44 13.10
N GLU A 185 -0.80 -1.53 12.55
CA GLU A 185 -0.83 -1.83 11.13
C GLU A 185 -2.23 -2.26 10.67
N ALA A 186 -2.93 -3.06 11.49
CA ALA A 186 -4.33 -3.41 11.24
C ALA A 186 -5.25 -2.19 11.25
N HIS A 187 -5.07 -1.27 12.20
CA HIS A 187 -5.78 0.01 12.22
C HIS A 187 -5.47 0.87 10.99
N PHE A 188 -4.20 0.91 10.56
CA PHE A 188 -3.78 1.64 9.37
C PHE A 188 -4.48 1.11 8.11
N TYR A 189 -4.38 -0.19 7.83
CA TYR A 189 -4.98 -0.78 6.63
C TYR A 189 -6.50 -0.73 6.65
N LEU A 190 -7.13 -0.79 7.84
CA LEU A 190 -8.58 -0.66 7.95
C LEU A 190 -9.02 0.73 7.50
N GLY A 191 -8.35 1.76 8.02
CA GLY A 191 -8.64 3.14 7.64
C GLY A 191 -8.25 3.47 6.19
N ALA A 192 -7.12 2.96 5.71
CA ALA A 192 -6.72 3.10 4.32
C ALA A 192 -7.74 2.44 3.36
N SER A 193 -8.27 1.26 3.71
CA SER A 193 -9.30 0.58 2.93
C SER A 193 -10.59 1.41 2.84
N TRP A 194 -11.02 2.01 3.95
CA TRP A 194 -12.17 2.92 3.94
C TRP A 194 -11.96 4.15 3.05
N LEU A 195 -10.75 4.72 3.04
CA LEU A 195 -10.42 5.83 2.13
C LEU A 195 -10.50 5.46 0.66
N GLN A 196 -10.05 4.25 0.31
CA GLN A 196 -10.10 3.77 -1.07
C GLN A 196 -11.52 3.49 -1.54
N LEU A 197 -12.42 3.12 -0.62
CA LEU A 197 -13.85 3.01 -0.89
C LEU A 197 -14.59 4.36 -0.92
N GLY A 198 -13.90 5.48 -0.78
CA GLY A 198 -14.54 6.80 -0.76
C GLY A 198 -15.38 7.05 0.49
N ARG A 199 -15.08 6.35 1.59
CA ARG A 199 -15.73 6.46 2.90
C ARG A 199 -14.78 7.12 3.91
N PRO A 200 -14.50 8.43 3.76
CA PRO A 200 -13.46 9.09 4.54
C PRO A 200 -13.81 9.26 6.01
N GLN A 201 -15.10 9.37 6.37
CA GLN A 201 -15.52 9.55 7.75
C GLN A 201 -15.20 8.31 8.60
N GLU A 202 -15.41 7.12 8.03
CA GLU A 202 -15.16 5.82 8.64
C GLU A 202 -13.66 5.52 8.77
N ALA A 203 -12.84 6.12 7.91
CA ALA A 203 -11.38 5.98 7.95
C ALA A 203 -10.73 6.71 9.13
N ILE A 204 -11.34 7.80 9.61
CA ILE A 204 -10.74 8.70 10.62
C ILE A 204 -10.42 7.95 11.92
N GLY A 205 -11.35 7.15 12.42
CA GLY A 205 -11.19 6.42 13.69
C GLY A 205 -9.99 5.47 13.67
N PRO A 206 -9.94 4.49 12.74
CA PRO A 206 -8.82 3.58 12.59
C PRO A 206 -7.49 4.31 12.33
N LEU A 207 -7.45 5.31 11.45
CA LEU A 207 -6.20 6.04 11.17
C LEU A 207 -5.70 6.83 12.38
N ARG A 208 -6.60 7.44 13.16
CA ARG A 208 -6.25 8.10 14.41
C ARG A 208 -5.63 7.12 15.40
N ARG A 209 -6.20 5.90 15.50
CA ARG A 209 -5.64 4.86 16.36
C ARG A 209 -4.28 4.38 15.87
N ALA A 210 -4.10 4.25 14.55
CA ALA A 210 -2.81 3.92 13.95
C ALA A 210 -1.74 4.98 14.29
N VAL A 211 -2.05 6.28 14.19
CA VAL A 211 -1.13 7.37 14.57
C VAL A 211 -0.72 7.30 16.04
N GLN A 212 -1.66 6.98 16.95
CA GLN A 212 -1.37 6.87 18.38
C GLN A 212 -0.44 5.70 18.71
N LEU A 213 -0.57 4.58 18.00
CA LEU A 213 0.14 3.34 18.29
C LEU A 213 1.50 3.22 17.59
N SER A 214 1.69 3.92 16.48
CA SER A 214 2.90 3.83 15.65
C SER A 214 3.99 4.81 16.10
N VAL A 215 5.22 4.59 15.64
CA VAL A 215 6.38 5.48 15.82
C VAL A 215 7.15 5.61 14.51
N GLY A 216 7.95 6.68 14.38
CA GLY A 216 8.78 6.92 13.19
C GLY A 216 7.98 6.97 11.89
N VAL A 217 8.51 6.33 10.84
CA VAL A 217 7.95 6.39 9.47
C VAL A 217 6.51 5.86 9.39
N GLU A 218 6.15 4.84 10.17
CA GLU A 218 4.78 4.31 10.18
C GLU A 218 3.77 5.30 10.80
N ARG A 219 4.22 6.09 11.79
CA ARG A 219 3.41 7.20 12.34
C ARG A 219 3.21 8.29 11.32
N GLU A 220 4.28 8.68 10.63
CA GLU A 220 4.21 9.69 9.57
C GLU A 220 3.26 9.24 8.44
N ARG A 221 3.36 7.98 8.01
CA ARG A 221 2.46 7.37 7.02
C ARG A 221 1.01 7.41 7.48
N SER A 222 0.74 6.98 8.71
CA SER A 222 -0.61 6.98 9.29
C SER A 222 -1.17 8.39 9.41
N ARG A 223 -0.32 9.36 9.81
CA ARG A 223 -0.70 10.77 9.96
C ARG A 223 -1.03 11.40 8.61
N TYR A 224 -0.26 11.10 7.57
CA TYR A 224 -0.57 11.56 6.22
C TYR A 224 -1.91 11.02 5.72
N HIS A 225 -2.17 9.72 5.91
CA HIS A 225 -3.46 9.13 5.53
C HIS A 225 -4.62 9.71 6.36
N LEU A 226 -4.41 9.99 7.65
CA LEU A 226 -5.38 10.66 8.50
C LEU A 226 -5.71 12.07 7.97
N ALA A 227 -4.70 12.83 7.54
CA ALA A 227 -4.90 14.12 6.91
C ALA A 227 -5.72 14.01 5.61
N LEU A 228 -5.46 12.99 4.79
CA LEU A 228 -6.26 12.72 3.59
C LEU A 228 -7.71 12.35 3.93
N ALA A 229 -7.94 11.61 5.01
CA ALA A 229 -9.28 11.28 5.50
C ALA A 229 -10.04 12.53 5.92
N TYR A 230 -9.43 13.39 6.74
CA TYR A 230 -10.02 14.66 7.14
C TYR A 230 -10.31 15.56 5.92
N ALA A 231 -9.37 15.66 4.98
CA ALA A 231 -9.53 16.44 3.75
C ALA A 231 -10.74 16.00 2.93
N ARG A 232 -10.90 14.68 2.71
CA ARG A 232 -12.01 14.10 1.94
C ARG A 232 -13.33 14.12 2.70
N ALA A 233 -13.30 14.11 4.03
CA ALA A 233 -14.47 14.25 4.88
C ALA A 233 -14.95 15.71 5.03
N GLY A 234 -14.24 16.69 4.43
CA GLY A 234 -14.55 18.11 4.57
C GLY A 234 -14.08 18.74 5.89
N GLN A 235 -13.38 17.98 6.73
CA GLN A 235 -12.77 18.43 7.99
C GLN A 235 -11.43 19.14 7.70
N ARG A 236 -11.55 20.32 7.08
CA ARG A 236 -10.41 21.05 6.50
C ARG A 236 -9.38 21.46 7.55
N GLU A 237 -9.83 21.93 8.71
CA GLU A 237 -8.92 22.43 9.75
C GLU A 237 -8.08 21.29 10.34
N GLU A 238 -8.73 20.16 10.63
CA GLU A 238 -8.08 18.92 11.08
C GLU A 238 -7.03 18.46 10.06
N ALA A 239 -7.40 18.45 8.78
CA ALA A 239 -6.48 18.07 7.71
C ALA A 239 -5.25 18.99 7.68
N LEU A 240 -5.44 20.30 7.76
CA LEU A 240 -4.33 21.26 7.76
C LEU A 240 -3.39 21.07 8.96
N ARG A 241 -3.95 20.84 10.16
CA ARG A 241 -3.15 20.57 11.37
C ARG A 241 -2.25 19.35 11.20
N GLU A 242 -2.81 18.23 10.71
CA GLU A 242 -2.02 17.01 10.52
C GLU A 242 -0.93 17.16 9.44
N LEU A 243 -1.22 17.90 8.37
CA LEU A 243 -0.23 18.20 7.32
C LEU A 243 0.88 19.11 7.84
N GLU A 244 0.56 20.11 8.66
CA GLU A 244 1.53 21.03 9.24
C GLU A 244 2.51 20.33 10.18
N MET A 245 2.03 19.37 10.97
CA MET A 245 2.90 18.52 11.80
C MET A 245 3.93 17.77 10.94
N LEU A 246 3.50 17.14 9.84
CA LEU A 246 4.42 16.43 8.93
C LEU A 246 5.47 17.35 8.30
N ILE A 247 5.08 18.59 8.00
CA ILE A 247 5.99 19.58 7.41
C ILE A 247 7.00 20.07 8.44
N ALA A 248 6.54 20.38 9.66
CA ALA A 248 7.37 20.88 10.74
C ALA A 248 8.40 19.83 11.22
N GLU A 249 8.00 18.55 11.28
CA GLU A 249 8.86 17.44 11.68
C GLU A 249 9.84 17.00 10.58
N ASN A 250 9.82 17.64 9.40
CA ASN A 250 10.58 17.24 8.20
C ASN A 250 10.41 15.74 7.86
N SER A 251 9.16 15.27 7.95
CA SER A 251 8.76 13.89 7.65
C SER A 251 9.13 13.48 6.23
N VAL A 252 9.27 12.16 6.00
CA VAL A 252 9.35 11.56 4.66
C VAL A 252 8.17 12.00 3.76
N TYR A 253 7.01 12.25 4.37
CA TYR A 253 5.80 12.72 3.70
C TYR A 253 5.69 14.24 3.56
N ARG A 254 6.72 15.04 3.93
CA ARG A 254 6.68 16.50 3.87
C ARG A 254 6.24 17.04 2.50
N ARG A 255 6.82 16.50 1.41
CA ARG A 255 6.52 16.96 0.04
C ARG A 255 5.06 16.72 -0.33
N ASP A 256 4.56 15.53 -0.02
CA ASP A 256 3.17 15.16 -0.25
C ASP A 256 2.25 16.03 0.61
N ALA A 257 2.62 16.26 1.87
CA ALA A 257 1.87 17.11 2.79
C ALA A 257 1.77 18.57 2.30
N GLU A 258 2.86 19.16 1.81
CA GLU A 258 2.87 20.50 1.20
C GLU A 258 1.97 20.57 -0.05
N GLN A 259 2.00 19.54 -0.88
CA GLN A 259 1.15 19.46 -2.07
C GLN A 259 -0.33 19.41 -1.68
N THR A 260 -0.71 18.51 -0.77
CA THR A 260 -2.09 18.39 -0.28
C THR A 260 -2.56 19.67 0.41
N LYS A 261 -1.70 20.29 1.23
CA LYS A 261 -1.99 21.58 1.89
C LYS A 261 -2.31 22.66 0.85
N ARG A 262 -1.48 22.79 -0.20
CA ARG A 262 -1.72 23.75 -1.30
C ARG A 262 -3.02 23.47 -2.05
N GLN A 263 -3.37 22.21 -2.27
CA GLN A 263 -4.64 21.84 -2.91
C GLN A 263 -5.84 22.22 -2.05
N LEU A 264 -5.80 21.88 -0.75
CA LEU A 264 -6.84 22.27 0.21
C LEU A 264 -7.00 23.79 0.29
N LEU A 265 -5.91 24.54 0.37
CA LEU A 265 -5.99 26.01 0.42
C LEU A 265 -6.71 26.58 -0.79
N ARG A 266 -6.33 26.14 -2.00
CA ARG A 266 -6.95 26.56 -3.27
C ARG A 266 -8.43 26.19 -3.38
N SER A 267 -8.83 24.99 -2.96
CA SER A 267 -10.23 24.57 -3.06
C SER A 267 -11.19 25.34 -2.15
N GLY A 268 -10.67 26.07 -1.14
CA GLY A 268 -11.48 26.93 -0.27
C GLY A 268 -11.55 28.38 -0.68
N MET A 269 -10.76 28.81 -1.67
CA MET A 269 -10.81 30.18 -2.20
C MET A 269 -11.83 30.34 -3.33
N VAL A 270 -12.42 29.23 -3.81
CA VAL A 270 -13.53 29.24 -4.75
C VAL A 270 -14.83 29.26 -3.93
N LYS A 271 -15.25 30.45 -3.53
CA LYS A 271 -16.61 30.74 -3.04
C LYS A 271 -17.21 31.84 -3.88
#